data_AF-A0AAN7Q390-F1
#
_entry.id   AF-A0AAN7Q390-F1
#
_cell.length_a   1.000
_cell.length_b   1.000
_cell.length_c   1.000
_cell.angle_alpha   90.00
_cell.angle_beta   90.00
_cell.angle_gamma   90.00
#
_symmetry.space_group_name_H-M   'P 1'
#
loop_
_entity.id
_entity.type
_entity.pdbx_description
1 polymer ?
#
loop_
_entity_poly.entity_id
_entity_poly.type
_entity_poly.pdbx_seq_one_letter_code
_entity_poly.pdbx_strand_id
1 'polypeptide(L)'
;MYTILRTLYNATKPVAQRAAFHLLAQRQTPNLLPVTNVVVTQSYGFKVKAMLKKRCKDCYFVKRENRLFVICNTHPRHKQMQLVKKEKYTWILSHATQGKIRPW
;
A
#
# COMPACT_ATOMS: atom_id res chain seq x y z
N MET A 1 -41.59 -29.64 -37.62
CA MET A 1 -42.30 -28.64 -36.77
C MET A 1 -41.26 -27.86 -35.99
N TYR A 2 -41.23 -26.54 -36.24
CA TYR A 2 -40.44 -25.49 -35.58
C TYR A 2 -38.92 -25.45 -35.77
N THR A 3 -38.53 -24.97 -36.95
CA THR A 3 -37.38 -24.08 -37.19
C THR A 3 -37.75 -22.65 -36.73
N ILE A 4 -36.73 -21.80 -36.43
CA ILE A 4 -36.69 -20.31 -36.52
C ILE A 4 -36.40 -19.53 -35.21
N LEU A 5 -35.14 -19.09 -35.16
CA LEU A 5 -34.64 -17.74 -34.82
C LEU A 5 -34.71 -17.24 -33.37
N ARG A 6 -33.55 -17.39 -32.70
CA ARG A 6 -33.01 -16.34 -31.82
C ARG A 6 -32.95 -15.03 -32.60
N THR A 7 -33.69 -14.06 -32.07
CA THR A 7 -33.76 -12.67 -32.50
C THR A 7 -32.40 -12.08 -32.82
N LEU A 8 -32.20 -11.90 -34.12
CA LEU A 8 -31.56 -10.78 -34.79
C LEU A 8 -31.62 -9.50 -33.94
N TYR A 9 -30.46 -8.88 -33.72
CA TYR A 9 -30.14 -7.60 -34.38
C TYR A 9 -30.48 -6.39 -33.51
N ASN A 10 -29.54 -6.01 -32.64
CA ASN A 10 -29.42 -4.60 -32.28
C ASN A 10 -28.70 -3.88 -33.41
N ALA A 11 -29.54 -3.29 -34.25
CA ALA A 11 -29.24 -2.39 -35.32
C ALA A 11 -28.33 -1.24 -34.87
N THR A 12 -27.35 -0.90 -35.72
CA THR A 12 -27.10 0.46 -36.26
C THR A 12 -27.48 1.64 -35.35
N LYS A 13 -26.59 2.57 -35.02
CA LYS A 13 -25.94 3.51 -35.94
C LYS A 13 -24.79 4.25 -35.20
N PRO A 14 -23.66 4.60 -35.86
CA PRO A 14 -22.78 5.64 -35.36
C PRO A 14 -23.45 7.00 -35.55
N VAL A 15 -23.73 7.72 -34.46
CA VAL A 15 -24.07 9.15 -34.56
C VAL A 15 -22.76 9.90 -34.78
N ALA A 16 -22.58 10.34 -36.02
CA ALA A 16 -21.56 11.30 -36.39
C ALA A 16 -21.78 12.60 -35.60
N GLN A 17 -20.83 12.94 -34.72
CA GLN A 17 -20.70 14.30 -34.21
C GLN A 17 -19.56 14.97 -34.98
N ARG A 18 -19.93 15.68 -36.05
CA ARG A 18 -19.12 16.79 -36.56
C ARG A 18 -19.37 17.97 -35.63
N ALA A 19 -18.35 18.50 -34.99
CA ALA A 19 -18.05 19.94 -35.07
C ALA A 19 -16.78 20.33 -34.30
N ALA A 20 -16.04 21.21 -34.99
CA ALA A 20 -15.13 22.22 -34.49
C ALA A 20 -13.81 21.76 -33.85
N PHE A 21 -12.77 21.68 -34.71
CA PHE A 21 -11.42 22.04 -34.32
C PHE A 21 -11.43 23.47 -33.75
N HIS A 22 -11.53 23.61 -32.43
CA HIS A 22 -11.15 24.86 -31.78
C HIS A 22 -9.62 24.94 -31.78
N LEU A 23 -9.07 25.60 -32.80
CA LEU A 23 -7.73 26.18 -32.76
C LEU A 23 -7.75 27.31 -31.73
N LEU A 24 -7.64 26.96 -30.46
CA LEU A 24 -7.28 27.92 -29.42
C LEU A 24 -5.78 27.83 -29.22
N ALA A 25 -5.11 28.91 -29.62
CA ALA A 25 -3.68 29.14 -29.53
C ALA A 25 -3.09 28.60 -28.22
N GLN A 26 -2.21 27.61 -28.33
CA GLN A 26 -1.36 27.17 -27.23
C GLN A 26 -0.42 28.33 -26.84
N ARG A 27 -0.74 29.05 -25.76
CA ARG A 27 0.28 29.78 -25.00
C ARG A 27 1.15 28.74 -24.29
N GLN A 28 2.30 28.46 -24.89
CA GLN A 28 3.35 27.65 -24.28
C GLN A 28 3.92 28.43 -23.09
N THR A 29 3.43 28.15 -21.89
CA THR A 29 4.23 28.38 -20.69
C THR A 29 5.13 27.16 -20.52
N PRO A 30 6.44 27.31 -20.27
CA PRO A 30 7.30 26.18 -19.96
C PRO A 30 6.99 25.70 -18.55
N ASN A 31 5.90 24.94 -18.40
CA ASN A 31 5.64 24.11 -17.22
C ASN A 31 6.68 22.97 -17.24
N LEU A 32 7.86 23.27 -16.71
CA LEU A 32 8.90 22.29 -16.50
C LEU A 32 8.46 21.32 -15.41
N LEU A 33 8.45 20.05 -15.79
CA LEU A 33 8.07 18.83 -15.10
C LEU A 33 6.57 18.46 -15.21
N PRO A 34 6.23 17.35 -15.88
CA PRO A 34 4.88 16.81 -15.81
C PRO A 34 4.60 16.40 -14.36
N VAL A 35 3.48 16.89 -13.81
CA VAL A 35 2.93 16.37 -12.57
C VAL A 35 2.61 14.89 -12.82
N THR A 36 3.51 14.03 -12.38
CA THR A 36 3.27 12.59 -12.38
C THR A 36 2.28 12.34 -11.24
N ASN A 37 1.05 11.98 -11.58
CA ASN A 37 0.09 11.52 -10.59
C ASN A 37 0.64 10.22 -9.99
N VAL A 38 1.28 10.32 -8.83
CA VAL A 38 1.79 9.16 -8.09
C VAL A 38 0.58 8.37 -7.60
N VAL A 39 0.24 7.30 -8.32
CA VAL A 39 -0.78 6.35 -7.89
C VAL A 39 -0.20 5.53 -6.74
N VAL A 40 -0.45 5.97 -5.50
CA VAL A 40 -0.09 5.21 -4.30
C VAL A 40 -1.02 4.01 -4.19
N THR A 41 -0.53 2.84 -4.59
CA THR A 41 -1.24 1.59 -4.33
C THR A 41 -1.06 1.23 -2.86
N GLN A 42 -2.14 1.29 -2.06
CA GLN A 42 -2.07 0.79 -0.69
C GLN A 42 -1.87 -0.73 -0.73
N SER A 43 -0.66 -1.17 -0.42
CA SER A 43 -0.39 -2.57 -0.12
C SER A 43 -0.84 -2.88 1.32
N TYR A 44 -1.72 -3.87 1.48
CA TYR A 44 -2.27 -4.27 2.78
C TYR A 44 -1.29 -5.17 3.57
N GLY A 45 -0.10 -4.63 3.88
CA GLY A 45 0.90 -5.30 4.71
C GLY A 45 0.54 -5.37 6.20
N PHE A 46 1.49 -5.79 7.03
CA PHE A 46 1.34 -5.79 8.49
C PHE A 46 1.62 -4.40 9.09
N LYS A 47 0.78 -3.95 10.02
CA LYS A 47 1.10 -2.75 10.84
C LYS A 47 2.06 -3.12 11.97
N VAL A 48 3.28 -2.58 11.94
CA VAL A 48 4.27 -2.82 13.00
C VAL A 48 3.92 -2.01 14.25
N LYS A 49 3.91 -2.66 15.43
CA LYS A 49 3.60 -2.02 16.72
C LYS A 49 4.45 -2.60 17.84
N ALA A 50 4.78 -1.79 18.85
CA ALA A 50 5.47 -2.26 20.05
C ALA A 50 4.60 -3.21 20.88
N MET A 51 3.34 -2.86 21.11
CA MET A 51 2.36 -3.70 21.81
C MET A 51 1.28 -4.16 20.83
N LEU A 52 1.06 -5.48 20.79
CA LEU A 52 0.04 -6.09 19.97
C LEU A 52 -1.27 -6.23 20.74
N LYS A 53 -2.39 -5.93 20.08
CA LYS A 53 -3.74 -6.05 20.65
C LYS A 53 -4.70 -6.57 19.59
N LYS A 54 -5.54 -7.53 19.98
CA LYS A 54 -6.67 -8.00 19.17
C LYS A 54 -7.67 -6.85 19.02
N ARG A 55 -8.14 -6.62 17.79
CA ARG A 55 -9.20 -5.63 17.50
C ARG A 55 -10.58 -6.27 17.32
N CYS A 56 -10.59 -7.58 17.09
CA CYS A 56 -11.76 -8.36 16.70
C CYS A 56 -11.72 -9.73 17.38
N LYS A 57 -12.85 -10.44 17.37
CA LYS A 57 -12.96 -11.80 17.93
C LYS A 57 -12.13 -12.83 17.14
N ASP A 58 -12.09 -12.70 15.82
CA ASP A 58 -11.36 -13.60 14.91
C ASP A 58 -9.84 -13.35 14.91
N CYS A 59 -9.39 -12.32 15.62
CA CYS A 59 -7.99 -11.93 15.67
C CYS A 59 -7.26 -12.88 16.64
N TYR A 60 -6.17 -13.49 16.21
CA TYR A 60 -5.40 -14.44 17.03
C TYR A 60 -3.90 -14.14 17.00
N PHE A 61 -3.21 -14.56 18.06
CA PHE A 61 -1.77 -14.39 18.20
C PHE A 61 -1.04 -15.58 17.57
N VAL A 62 0.04 -15.30 16.85
CA VAL A 62 0.92 -16.31 16.28
C VAL A 62 2.36 -15.88 16.52
N LYS A 63 3.23 -16.81 16.96
CA LYS A 63 4.67 -16.57 17.06
C LYS A 63 5.37 -17.29 15.91
N ARG A 64 6.11 -16.56 15.08
CA ARG A 64 6.91 -17.09 13.95
C ARG A 64 8.28 -16.46 14.02
N GLU A 65 9.35 -17.24 13.84
CA GLU A 65 10.73 -16.72 13.84
C GLU A 65 11.03 -15.82 15.05
N ASN A 66 10.59 -16.27 16.24
CA ASN A 66 10.70 -15.54 17.49
C ASN A 66 10.01 -14.15 17.54
N ARG A 67 9.15 -13.83 16.58
CA ARG A 67 8.38 -12.58 16.51
C ARG A 67 6.89 -12.85 16.68
N LEU A 68 6.21 -12.02 17.47
CA LEU A 68 4.77 -12.12 17.65
C LEU A 68 4.02 -11.38 16.54
N PHE A 69 2.90 -11.95 16.11
CA PHE A 69 2.00 -11.41 15.11
C PHE A 69 0.56 -11.48 15.61
N VAL A 70 -0.27 -10.55 15.14
CA VAL A 70 -1.73 -10.69 15.18
C VAL A 70 -2.18 -10.90 13.75
N ILE A 71 -2.81 -12.05 13.50
CA ILE A 71 -3.37 -12.39 12.20
C ILE A 71 -4.90 -12.32 12.31
N CYS A 72 -5.53 -11.90 11.22
CA CYS A 72 -6.98 -11.90 11.06
C CYS A 72 -7.28 -12.27 9.61
N ASN A 73 -8.14 -13.25 9.41
CA ASN A 73 -8.56 -13.70 8.08
C ASN A 73 -9.72 -12.84 7.56
N THR A 74 -10.64 -12.45 8.44
CA THR A 74 -11.83 -11.62 8.13
C THR A 74 -11.47 -10.19 7.71
N HIS A 75 -10.52 -9.56 8.41
CA HIS A 75 -10.17 -8.14 8.21
C HIS A 75 -8.65 -7.97 8.04
N PRO A 76 -8.14 -7.76 6.81
CA PRO A 76 -6.70 -7.64 6.58
C PRO A 76 -6.08 -6.42 7.28
N ARG A 77 -6.87 -5.36 7.51
CA ARG A 77 -6.44 -4.17 8.27
C ARG A 77 -6.07 -4.45 9.73
N HIS A 78 -6.46 -5.61 10.28
CA HIS A 78 -6.12 -6.00 11.64
C HIS A 78 -4.78 -6.70 11.77
N LYS A 79 -4.12 -7.07 10.66
CA LYS A 79 -2.80 -7.68 10.66
C LYS A 79 -1.77 -6.77 11.33
N GLN A 80 -1.17 -7.24 12.43
CA GLN A 80 -0.14 -6.51 13.17
C GLN A 80 1.11 -7.37 13.36
N MET A 81 2.27 -6.72 13.43
CA MET A 81 3.56 -7.38 13.61
C MET A 81 4.31 -6.70 14.77
N GLN A 82 4.90 -7.49 15.68
CA GLN A 82 5.62 -6.93 16.82
C GLN A 82 6.84 -6.14 16.37
N LEU A 83 7.10 -4.98 16.96
CA LEU A 83 8.34 -4.26 16.76
C LEU A 83 9.48 -4.99 17.48
N VAL A 84 10.50 -5.42 16.73
CA VAL A 84 11.72 -6.03 17.28
C VAL A 84 12.83 -4.98 17.22
N LYS A 85 13.52 -4.75 18.35
CA LYS A 85 14.70 -3.88 18.37
C LYS A 85 15.82 -4.57 17.60
N LYS A 86 16.55 -3.81 16.78
CA LYS A 86 17.75 -4.37 16.12
C LYS A 86 18.81 -4.63 17.18
N GLU A 87 19.58 -5.69 16.99
CA GLU A 87 20.60 -6.15 17.92
C GLU A 87 21.61 -5.04 18.31
N LYS A 88 22.07 -4.25 17.34
CA LYS A 88 22.96 -3.10 17.56
C LYS A 88 22.44 -2.05 18.55
N TYR A 89 21.13 -1.99 18.77
CA TYR A 89 20.50 -1.06 19.73
C TYR A 89 20.20 -1.71 21.09
N THR A 90 20.57 -2.98 21.27
CA THR A 90 20.36 -3.74 22.50
C THR A 90 21.65 -4.09 23.22
N TRP A 91 22.79 -4.08 22.53
CA TRP A 91 24.09 -4.28 23.15
C TRP A 91 24.42 -3.12 24.10
N ILE A 92 24.67 -3.45 25.36
CA ILE A 92 25.25 -2.52 26.32
C ILE A 92 26.73 -2.42 25.96
N LEU A 93 27.24 -1.21 25.70
CA LEU A 93 28.67 -1.00 25.49
C LEU A 93 29.37 -1.28 26.82
N SER A 94 29.93 -2.47 26.97
CA SER A 94 30.49 -3.00 28.21
C SER A 94 31.68 -2.18 28.74
N HIS A 95 32.30 -1.36 27.90
CA HIS A 95 33.43 -0.53 28.28
C HIS A 95 33.22 0.94 27.89
N ALA A 96 32.39 1.65 28.66
CA ALA A 96 32.28 3.10 28.61
C ALA A 96 32.95 3.69 29.87
N THR A 97 34.29 3.84 29.85
CA THR A 97 34.99 4.56 30.90
C THR A 97 34.71 6.05 30.76
N GLN A 98 33.97 6.65 31.71
CA GLN A 98 33.78 8.11 31.83
C GLN A 98 34.96 8.80 32.54
N GLY A 99 36.11 8.12 32.65
CA GLY A 99 37.31 8.69 33.25
C GLY A 99 37.80 9.88 32.43
N LYS A 100 38.27 10.92 33.13
CA LYS A 100 38.91 12.08 32.50
C LYS A 100 40.12 11.69 31.64
N ILE A 101 40.79 10.58 32.01
CA ILE A 101 41.96 10.04 31.35
C ILE A 101 41.64 8.60 30.93
N ARG A 102 41.97 8.27 29.68
CA ARG A 102 41.81 6.93 29.12
C ARG A 102 42.99 6.06 29.60
N PRO A 103 42.77 4.80 30.02
CA PRO A 103 43.81 3.99 30.68
C PRO A 103 44.86 3.37 29.71
N TRP A 104 45.22 4.06 28.63
CA TRP A 104 46.40 3.72 27.81
C TRP A 104 47.21 4.96 27.47
#